data_AF-A0A430RYV9-F1
#
_entry.id   AF-A0A430RYV9-F1
#
_cell.length_a   1.000
_cell.length_b   1.000
_cell.length_c   1.000
_cell.angle_alpha   90.00
_cell.angle_beta   90.00
_cell.angle_gamma   90.00
#
_symmetry.space_group_name_H-M   'P 1'
#
loop_
_entity.id
_entity.type
_entity.pdbx_description
1 polymer ?
#
loop_
_entity_poly.entity_id
_entity_poly.type
_entity_poly.pdbx_seq_one_letter_code
_entity_poly.pdbx_strand_id
1 'polypeptide(L)'
;MEEVLLEHPEYGYRRITKELQRKGIPVNHKRIHRLLQDFHLSLKRTTRRPKPNPLLRIVLVAGERADLRASLLKRREPEPFELLYTDFTLLPYRGGKAWFLPILDHVTGASP
;
A
#
# COMPACT_ATOMS: atom_id res chain seq x y z
N MET A 1 12.74 23.26 -21.74
CA MET A 1 12.63 22.95 -20.28
C MET A 1 12.25 21.48 -20.10
N GLU A 2 11.38 20.93 -20.96
CA GLU A 2 11.10 19.48 -21.05
C GLU A 2 12.35 18.62 -21.32
N GLU A 3 13.17 18.93 -22.33
CA GLU A 3 14.38 18.13 -22.66
C GLU A 3 15.33 17.95 -21.46
N VAL A 4 15.59 19.01 -20.69
CA VAL A 4 16.49 18.97 -19.53
C VAL A 4 15.92 18.11 -18.39
N LEU A 5 14.59 18.04 -18.26
CA LEU A 5 13.91 17.23 -17.23
C LEU A 5 13.80 15.76 -17.64
N LEU A 6 13.77 15.47 -18.94
CA LEU A 6 13.83 14.12 -19.52
C LEU A 6 15.24 13.52 -19.39
N GLU A 7 16.29 14.29 -19.69
CA GLU A 7 17.70 13.87 -19.56
C GLU A 7 18.17 13.74 -18.10
N HIS A 8 17.52 14.47 -17.17
CA HIS A 8 17.86 14.44 -15.75
C HIS A 8 16.63 14.17 -14.87
N PRO A 9 16.16 12.91 -14.80
CA PRO A 9 14.98 12.52 -14.01
C PRO A 9 15.18 12.63 -12.48
N GLU A 10 16.30 13.15 -11.99
CA GLU A 10 16.48 13.55 -10.58
C GLU A 10 16.20 15.04 -10.34
N TYR A 11 15.94 15.79 -11.41
CA TYR A 11 15.97 17.24 -11.43
C TYR A 11 14.62 17.85 -11.00
N GLY A 12 14.23 17.61 -9.74
CA GLY A 12 12.95 18.09 -9.20
C GLY A 12 12.91 19.57 -8.81
N TYR A 13 11.74 20.04 -8.36
CA TYR A 13 11.49 21.46 -8.05
C TYR A 13 12.54 22.10 -7.14
N ARG A 14 13.15 21.34 -6.23
CA ARG A 14 14.19 21.84 -5.31
C ARG A 14 15.48 22.24 -6.03
N ARG A 15 15.94 21.45 -7.01
CA ARG A 15 17.16 21.77 -7.79
C ARG A 15 16.89 22.95 -8.73
N ILE A 16 15.74 22.94 -9.41
CA ILE A 16 15.27 24.06 -10.25
C ILE A 16 15.17 25.37 -9.44
N THR A 17 14.56 25.34 -8.24
CA THR A 17 14.44 26.54 -7.39
C THR A 17 15.81 27.10 -7.04
N LYS A 18 16.77 26.25 -6.66
CA LYS A 18 18.13 26.68 -6.30
C LYS A 18 18.89 27.28 -7.49
N GLU A 19 18.75 26.72 -8.68
CA GLU A 19 19.39 27.28 -9.87
C GLU A 19 18.81 28.63 -10.28
N LEU A 20 17.49 28.79 -10.24
CA LEU A 20 16.87 30.08 -10.52
C LEU A 20 17.32 31.14 -9.51
N GLN A 21 17.44 30.78 -8.24
CA GLN A 21 18.01 31.66 -7.21
C GLN A 21 19.47 32.04 -7.50
N ARG A 22 20.32 31.08 -7.91
CA ARG A 22 21.71 31.36 -8.31
C ARG A 22 21.81 32.27 -9.53
N LYS A 23 20.85 32.18 -10.45
CA LYS A 23 20.72 33.05 -11.63
C LYS A 23 20.08 34.41 -11.32
N GLY A 24 19.81 34.70 -10.04
CA GLY A 24 19.21 35.97 -9.61
C GLY A 24 17.72 36.11 -9.93
N ILE A 25 17.04 35.00 -10.24
CA ILE A 25 15.59 34.99 -10.56
C ILE A 25 14.82 34.55 -9.31
N PRO A 26 14.19 35.48 -8.57
CA PRO A 26 13.45 35.14 -7.36
C PRO A 26 12.10 34.50 -7.73
N VAL A 27 12.06 33.17 -7.76
CA VAL A 27 10.82 32.40 -7.98
C VAL A 27 10.44 31.63 -6.74
N ASN A 28 9.18 31.74 -6.33
CA ASN A 28 8.64 30.93 -5.24
C ASN A 28 8.61 29.44 -5.65
N HIS A 29 9.15 28.57 -4.80
CA HIS A 29 9.15 27.11 -4.99
C HIS A 29 7.74 26.53 -5.27
N LYS A 30 6.67 27.16 -4.75
CA LYS A 30 5.27 26.76 -5.05
C LYS A 30 4.90 26.95 -6.51
N ARG A 31 5.46 27.96 -7.19
CA ARG A 31 5.20 28.23 -8.62
C ARG A 31 5.88 27.18 -9.49
N ILE A 32 7.11 26.81 -9.13
CA ILE A 32 7.85 25.75 -9.81
C ILE A 32 7.19 24.39 -9.60
N HIS A 33 6.71 24.11 -8.38
CA HIS A 33 5.98 22.87 -8.11
C HIS A 33 4.73 22.73 -8.97
N ARG A 34 3.92 23.81 -9.09
CA ARG A 34 2.74 23.83 -9.96
C ARG A 34 3.10 23.60 -11.43
N LEU A 35 4.09 24.33 -11.95
CA LEU A 35 4.58 24.13 -13.32
C LEU A 35 5.02 22.67 -13.57
N LEU A 36 5.76 22.06 -12.66
CA LEU A 36 6.15 20.65 -12.82
C LEU A 36 4.95 19.69 -12.79
N GLN A 37 3.90 20.00 -12.04
CA GLN A 37 2.67 19.20 -12.04
C GLN A 37 1.88 19.39 -13.34
N ASP A 38 1.67 20.63 -13.77
CA ASP A 38 0.91 20.97 -14.97
C ASP A 38 1.51 20.33 -16.23
N PHE A 39 2.84 20.27 -16.30
CA PHE A 39 3.58 19.64 -17.40
C PHE A 39 3.85 18.14 -17.20
N HIS A 40 3.33 17.52 -16.12
CA HIS A 40 3.58 16.11 -15.79
C HIS A 40 5.07 15.74 -15.59
N LEU A 41 5.92 16.73 -15.31
CA LEU A 41 7.36 16.61 -15.09
C LEU A 41 7.72 16.48 -13.59
N SER A 42 6.71 16.34 -12.73
CA SER A 42 6.94 16.11 -11.31
C SER A 42 7.64 14.77 -11.13
N LEU A 43 8.79 14.78 -10.44
CA LEU A 43 9.44 13.56 -9.99
C LEU A 43 8.39 12.66 -9.34
N LYS A 44 8.15 11.47 -9.91
CA LYS A 44 7.47 10.41 -9.19
C LYS A 44 8.29 10.22 -7.94
N ARG A 45 7.76 10.65 -6.79
CA ARG A 45 8.39 10.43 -5.49
C ARG A 45 8.85 8.97 -5.51
N THR A 46 10.16 8.76 -5.46
CA THR A 46 10.71 7.47 -5.03
C THR A 46 10.03 7.26 -3.69
N THR A 47 8.99 6.44 -3.68
CA THR A 47 8.22 6.14 -2.48
C THR A 47 9.23 5.49 -1.56
N ARG A 48 9.59 6.20 -0.50
CA ARG A 48 10.46 5.65 0.54
C ARG A 48 9.88 4.28 0.87
N ARG A 49 10.65 3.22 0.66
CA ARG A 49 10.14 1.85 0.86
C ARG A 49 9.48 1.83 2.24
N PRO A 50 8.19 1.44 2.32
CA PRO A 50 7.49 1.45 3.59
C PRO A 50 8.30 0.65 4.61
N LYS A 51 8.36 1.12 5.86
CA LYS A 51 9.09 0.42 6.91
C LYS A 51 8.58 -1.03 6.97
N PRO A 52 9.46 -2.03 7.06
CA PRO A 52 9.04 -3.43 7.09
C PRO A 52 8.13 -3.63 8.30
N ASN A 53 6.90 -4.08 8.05
CA ASN A 53 5.93 -4.36 9.10
C ASN A 53 6.46 -5.53 9.96
N PRO A 54 6.63 -5.35 11.29
CA PRO A 54 7.12 -6.41 12.17
C PRO A 54 6.31 -7.73 12.07
N LEU A 55 5.00 -7.63 11.83
CA LEU A 55 4.14 -8.81 11.63
C LEU A 55 4.48 -9.51 10.32
N LEU A 56 4.80 -8.78 9.25
CA LEU A 56 5.23 -9.39 7.99
C LEU A 56 6.51 -10.21 8.18
N ARG A 57 7.42 -9.79 9.05
CA ARG A 57 8.63 -10.59 9.35
C ARG A 57 8.26 -11.93 10.00
N ILE A 58 7.29 -11.95 10.91
CA ILE A 58 6.82 -13.17 11.57
C ILE A 58 6.13 -14.08 10.55
N VAL A 59 5.23 -13.53 9.72
CA VAL A 59 4.54 -14.28 8.66
C VAL A 59 5.53 -14.85 7.64
N LEU A 60 6.55 -14.08 7.24
CA LEU A 60 7.59 -14.55 6.32
C LEU A 60 8.45 -15.67 6.91
N VAL A 61 8.78 -15.61 8.21
CA VAL A 61 9.54 -16.66 8.91
C VAL A 61 8.69 -17.93 9.07
N ALA A 62 7.40 -17.78 9.39
CA ALA A 62 6.48 -18.90 9.50
C ALA A 62 6.15 -19.52 8.12
N GLY A 63 6.23 -18.73 7.05
CA GLY A 63 6.07 -19.20 5.67
C GLY A 63 4.75 -19.93 5.47
N GLU A 64 4.81 -21.16 4.93
CA GLU A 64 3.64 -22.00 4.70
C GLU A 64 2.93 -22.44 6.00
N ARG A 65 3.60 -22.37 7.15
CA ARG A 65 2.96 -22.63 8.45
C ARG A 65 2.14 -21.45 8.94
N ALA A 66 2.31 -20.26 8.36
CA ALA A 66 1.47 -19.10 8.65
C ALA A 66 0.08 -19.22 8.01
N ASP A 67 -0.06 -20.07 6.99
CA ASP A 67 -1.29 -20.23 6.22
C ASP A 67 -1.78 -21.68 6.32
N LEU A 68 -2.71 -21.90 7.26
CA LEU A 68 -3.36 -23.20 7.46
C LEU A 68 -4.05 -23.71 6.19
N ARG A 69 -4.66 -22.80 5.41
CA ARG A 69 -5.30 -23.11 4.13
C ARG A 69 -4.27 -23.62 3.14
N ALA A 70 -3.16 -22.90 2.95
CA ALA A 70 -2.10 -23.33 2.03
C ALA A 70 -1.52 -24.70 2.43
N SER A 71 -1.39 -24.96 3.73
CA SER A 71 -0.88 -26.25 4.23
C SER A 71 -1.84 -27.42 3.96
N LEU A 72 -3.14 -27.22 4.19
CA LEU A 72 -4.17 -28.25 3.98
C LEU A 72 -4.40 -28.52 2.49
N LEU A 73 -4.60 -27.48 1.68
CA LEU A 73 -4.89 -27.61 0.24
C LEU A 73 -3.75 -28.25 -0.56
N LYS A 74 -2.50 -28.17 -0.09
CA LYS A 74 -1.39 -28.89 -0.71
C LYS A 74 -1.48 -30.41 -0.56
N ARG A 75 -2.15 -30.89 0.49
CA ARG A 75 -2.24 -32.31 0.82
C ARG A 75 -3.49 -32.94 0.19
N ARG A 76 -4.63 -32.27 0.33
CA ARG A 76 -5.94 -32.68 -0.21
C ARG A 76 -6.95 -31.55 -0.10
N GLU A 77 -8.06 -31.70 -0.81
CA GLU A 77 -9.27 -30.92 -0.53
C GLU A 77 -9.76 -31.22 0.90
N PRO A 78 -10.08 -30.19 1.71
CA PRO A 78 -10.65 -30.39 3.04
C PRO A 78 -12.10 -30.88 2.93
N GLU A 79 -12.51 -31.68 3.90
CA GLU A 79 -13.90 -32.08 4.10
C GLU A 79 -14.66 -30.95 4.82
N PRO A 80 -16.02 -30.98 4.81
CA PRO A 80 -16.81 -30.02 5.56
C PRO A 80 -16.34 -29.89 7.01
N PHE A 81 -16.22 -28.66 7.49
CA PHE A 81 -15.78 -28.28 8.83
C PHE A 81 -14.29 -28.50 9.17
N GLU A 82 -13.45 -28.89 8.21
CA GLU A 82 -11.99 -29.00 8.44
C GLU A 82 -11.23 -27.69 8.23
N LEU A 83 -11.81 -26.73 7.50
CA LEU A 83 -11.24 -25.41 7.27
C LEU A 83 -12.32 -24.34 7.36
N LEU A 84 -12.28 -23.56 8.45
CA LEU A 84 -13.22 -22.48 8.71
C LEU A 84 -12.53 -21.12 8.60
N TYR A 85 -13.19 -20.18 7.95
CA TYR A 85 -12.79 -18.78 7.87
C TYR A 85 -13.60 -17.95 8.86
N THR A 86 -12.96 -16.99 9.49
CA THR A 86 -13.64 -16.01 10.33
C THR A 86 -13.02 -14.64 10.15
N ASP A 87 -13.85 -13.61 10.30
CA ASP A 87 -13.44 -12.22 10.30
C ASP A 87 -14.08 -11.50 11.48
N PHE A 88 -13.42 -10.46 12.00
CA PHE A 88 -13.95 -9.66 13.10
C PHE A 88 -14.26 -8.26 12.60
N THR A 89 -15.52 -8.01 12.28
CA THR A 89 -15.97 -6.72 11.78
C THR A 89 -16.73 -5.95 12.85
N LEU A 90 -16.26 -4.77 13.23
CA LEU A 90 -16.99 -3.86 14.11
C LEU A 90 -18.11 -3.15 13.32
N LEU A 91 -19.35 -3.32 13.75
CA LEU A 91 -20.54 -2.65 13.22
C LEU A 91 -21.00 -1.54 14.17
N PRO A 92 -20.65 -0.27 13.92
CA PRO A 92 -21.20 0.85 14.67
C PRO A 92 -22.65 1.12 14.25
N TYR A 93 -23.53 1.38 15.21
CA TYR A 93 -24.93 1.75 14.98
C TYR A 93 -25.39 2.80 16.00
N ARG A 94 -26.58 3.40 15.79
CA ARG A 94 -27.08 4.51 16.63
C ARG A 94 -27.15 4.18 18.12
N GLY A 95 -27.35 2.92 18.49
CA GLY A 95 -27.45 2.45 19.88
C GLY A 95 -26.16 1.86 20.45
N GLY A 96 -25.03 1.92 19.73
CA GLY A 96 -23.75 1.39 20.22
C GLY A 96 -22.91 0.71 19.15
N LYS A 97 -22.34 -0.43 19.51
CA LYS A 97 -21.40 -1.20 18.68
C LYS A 97 -21.76 -2.68 18.75
N ALA A 98 -21.79 -3.34 17.61
CA ALA A 98 -21.91 -4.80 17.51
C ALA A 98 -20.65 -5.35 16.84
N TRP A 99 -20.30 -6.59 17.14
CA TRP A 99 -19.25 -7.31 16.42
C TRP A 99 -19.91 -8.35 15.52
N PHE A 100 -19.61 -8.29 14.23
CA PHE A 100 -19.97 -9.30 13.27
C PHE A 100 -18.84 -10.32 13.16
N LEU A 101 -19.15 -11.56 13.49
CA LEU A 101 -18.24 -12.69 13.47
C LEU A 101 -18.82 -13.79 12.57
N PRO A 102 -18.64 -13.70 11.24
CA PRO A 102 -19.00 -14.80 10.35
C PRO A 102 -18.08 -15.99 10.62
N ILE A 103 -18.65 -17.18 10.57
CA ILE A 103 -17.92 -18.44 10.48
C ILE A 103 -18.31 -19.01 9.13
N LEU A 104 -17.35 -19.20 8.23
CA LEU A 104 -17.62 -19.70 6.89
C LEU A 104 -16.83 -20.98 6.67
N ASP A 105 -17.51 -22.04 6.29
CA ASP A 105 -16.86 -23.29 5.93
C ASP A 105 -16.30 -23.23 4.49
N HIS A 106 -15.11 -23.81 4.30
CA HIS A 106 -14.43 -23.79 3.00
C HIS A 106 -15.19 -24.53 1.90
N VAL A 107 -15.85 -25.64 2.24
CA VAL A 107 -16.47 -26.55 1.27
C VAL A 107 -17.86 -26.05 0.90
N THR A 108 -18.66 -25.68 1.89
CA THR A 108 -20.07 -25.31 1.71
C THR A 108 -20.27 -23.83 1.42
N GLY A 109 -19.31 -22.97 1.76
CA GLY A 109 -19.42 -21.52 1.62
C GLY A 109 -20.48 -20.88 2.54
N ALA A 110 -21.09 -21.67 3.42
CA ALA A 110 -22.11 -21.26 4.38
C ALA A 110 -21.56 -21.28 5.81
N SER A 111 -22.18 -20.49 6.68
CA SER A 111 -22.02 -20.67 8.13
C SER A 111 -22.83 -21.91 8.55
N PRO A 112 -22.30 -22.77 9.45
CA PRO A 112 -23.14 -23.71 10.18
C PRO A 112 -24.28 -23.00 10.93
#